data_AF-A0A7W7Z5R5-F1
#
_entry.id   AF-A0A7W7Z5R5-F1
#
_cell.length_a   1.000
_cell.length_b   1.000
_cell.length_c   1.000
_cell.angle_alpha   90.00
_cell.angle_beta   90.00
_cell.angle_gamma   90.00
#
_symmetry.space_group_name_H-M   'P 1'
#
loop_
_entity.id
_entity.type
_entity.pdbx_description
1 polymer ?
#
loop_
_entity_poly.entity_id
_entity_poly.type
_entity_poly.pdbx_seq_one_letter_code
_entity_poly.pdbx_strand_id
1 'polypeptide(L)'
;MTVAELRALLDESSSRNDEWLGDAAQIADFIWGKPELRTRIYGMVRKNTDAPLIKLNNGPITARKSAIVAWILEKEKRKTK
;
A
#
# COMPACT_ATOMS: atom_id res chain seq x y z
N MET A 1 12.25 -6.22 1.31
CA MET A 1 12.17 -4.76 1.31
C MET A 1 12.44 -4.25 2.72
N THR A 2 13.42 -3.37 2.87
CA THR A 2 13.89 -2.78 4.12
C THR A 2 13.30 -1.38 4.32
N VAL A 3 13.39 -0.82 5.53
CA VAL A 3 12.90 0.53 5.85
C VAL A 3 13.61 1.63 5.03
N ALA A 4 14.87 1.42 4.68
CA ALA A 4 15.63 2.35 3.84
C ALA A 4 15.10 2.41 2.40
N GLU A 5 14.76 1.26 1.82
CA GLU A 5 14.16 1.16 0.48
C GLU A 5 12.77 1.82 0.44
N LEU A 6 11.96 1.64 1.48
CA LEU A 6 10.67 2.32 1.60
C LEU A 6 10.80 3.85 1.62
N ARG A 7 11.82 4.39 2.31
CA ARG A 7 12.07 5.84 2.34
C ARG A 7 12.52 6.36 0.97
N ALA A 8 13.39 5.63 0.28
CA ALA A 8 13.84 5.99 -1.06
C ALA A 8 12.66 6.03 -2.06
N LEU A 9 11.75 5.05 -1.99
CA LEU A 9 10.53 5.04 -2.81
C LEU A 9 9.60 6.24 -2.54
N LEU A 10 9.53 6.70 -1.29
CA LEU A 10 8.74 7.89 -0.94
C LEU A 10 9.37 9.18 -1.47
N ASP A 11 10.69 9.30 -1.34
CA ASP A 11 11.46 10.46 -1.82
C ASP A 11 11.41 10.59 -3.35
N GLU A 12 11.50 9.45 -4.07
CA GLU A 12 11.36 9.41 -5.53
C GLU A 12 9.92 9.72 -5.98
N SER A 13 8.90 9.26 -5.24
CA SER A 13 7.49 9.57 -5.52
C SER A 13 7.17 11.06 -5.39
N SER A 14 7.95 11.83 -4.63
CA SER A 14 7.81 13.28 -4.50
C SER A 14 8.21 14.08 -5.75
N SER A 15 8.83 13.44 -6.77
CA SER A 15 9.46 14.15 -7.89
C SER A 15 8.62 14.32 -9.17
N ARG A 16 7.41 13.71 -9.29
CA ARG A 16 6.31 13.98 -10.27
C ARG A 16 5.52 12.73 -10.74
N ASN A 17 5.90 11.52 -10.35
CA ASN A 17 5.25 10.28 -10.82
C ASN A 17 4.81 9.36 -9.67
N ASP A 18 3.88 9.83 -8.86
CA ASP A 18 3.25 8.97 -7.85
C ASP A 18 2.24 8.04 -8.56
N GLU A 19 2.65 6.79 -8.65
CA GLU A 19 2.03 5.72 -9.40
C GLU A 19 0.81 5.15 -8.66
N TRP A 20 -0.24 4.85 -9.42
CA TRP A 20 -1.42 4.16 -8.90
C TRP A 20 -1.23 2.65 -8.99
N LEU A 21 -1.48 1.97 -7.87
CA LEU A 21 -1.68 0.52 -7.85
C LEU A 21 -3.14 0.27 -8.25
N GLY A 22 -3.31 -0.38 -9.40
CA GLY A 22 -4.59 -0.52 -10.10
C GLY A 22 -5.49 -1.63 -9.60
N ASP A 23 -4.97 -2.57 -8.80
CA ASP A 23 -5.76 -3.68 -8.25
C ASP A 23 -5.17 -4.28 -6.95
N ALA A 24 -5.99 -5.11 -6.29
CA ALA A 24 -5.64 -5.74 -5.01
C ALA A 24 -4.42 -6.67 -5.07
N ALA A 25 -4.12 -7.30 -6.21
CA ALA A 25 -2.94 -8.14 -6.39
C ALA A 25 -1.68 -7.28 -6.53
N GLN A 26 -1.73 -6.19 -7.29
CA GLN A 26 -0.63 -5.21 -7.34
C GLN A 26 -0.33 -4.61 -5.97
N ILE A 27 -1.36 -4.29 -5.19
CA ILE A 27 -1.17 -3.79 -3.82
C ILE A 27 -0.55 -4.86 -2.92
N ALA A 28 -1.03 -6.11 -3.00
CA ALA A 28 -0.48 -7.20 -2.20
C ALA A 28 0.97 -7.54 -2.57
N ASP A 29 1.31 -7.49 -3.86
CA ASP A 29 2.66 -7.64 -4.36
C ASP A 29 3.56 -6.50 -3.87
N PHE A 30 3.08 -5.26 -3.91
CA PHE A 30 3.86 -4.12 -3.44
C PHE A 30 4.15 -4.16 -1.92
N ILE A 31 3.17 -4.59 -1.10
CA ILE A 31 3.34 -4.63 0.35
C ILE A 31 4.15 -5.87 0.79
N TRP A 32 3.91 -7.03 0.19
CA TRP A 32 4.41 -8.32 0.69
C TRP A 32 5.23 -9.13 -0.32
N GLY A 33 5.35 -8.68 -1.57
CA GLY A 33 5.93 -9.45 -2.67
C GLY A 33 5.12 -10.70 -3.03
N LYS A 34 3.82 -10.71 -2.69
CA LYS A 34 2.94 -11.88 -2.81
C LYS A 34 1.57 -11.47 -3.37
N PRO A 35 1.38 -11.51 -4.70
CA PRO A 35 0.11 -11.12 -5.32
C PRO A 35 -1.07 -12.04 -4.92
N GLU A 36 -0.79 -13.28 -4.52
CA GLU A 36 -1.77 -14.24 -3.97
C GLU A 36 -2.47 -13.73 -2.70
N LEU A 37 -1.85 -12.81 -1.95
CA LEU A 37 -2.43 -12.21 -0.75
C LEU A 37 -3.46 -11.11 -1.06
N ARG A 38 -3.88 -10.94 -2.32
CA ARG A 38 -4.95 -10.01 -2.72
C ARG A 38 -6.22 -10.13 -1.86
N THR A 39 -6.58 -11.34 -1.44
CA THR A 39 -7.75 -11.59 -0.56
C THR A 39 -7.61 -10.87 0.79
N ARG A 40 -6.38 -10.69 1.28
CA ARG A 40 -6.08 -9.93 2.50
C ARG A 40 -6.37 -8.44 2.32
N ILE A 41 -6.09 -7.87 1.14
CA ILE A 41 -6.45 -6.48 0.80
C ILE A 41 -7.96 -6.28 0.82
N TYR A 42 -8.73 -7.19 0.21
CA TYR A 42 -10.20 -7.15 0.31
C TYR A 42 -10.68 -7.24 1.76
N GLY A 43 -10.04 -8.08 2.58
CA GLY A 43 -10.30 -8.17 4.01
C GLY A 43 -10.02 -6.87 4.76
N MET A 44 -8.94 -6.16 4.42
CA MET A 44 -8.58 -4.88 5.03
C MET A 44 -9.60 -3.78 4.72
N VAL A 45 -10.07 -3.71 3.47
CA VAL A 45 -11.14 -2.77 3.07
C VAL A 45 -12.44 -3.10 3.81
N ARG A 46 -12.84 -4.38 3.85
CA ARG A 46 -14.06 -4.81 4.53
C ARG A 46 -14.04 -4.51 6.03
N LYS A 47 -12.88 -4.63 6.68
CA LYS A 47 -12.68 -4.32 8.10
C LYS A 47 -12.54 -2.83 8.39
N ASN A 48 -12.63 -1.98 7.37
CA ASN A 48 -12.45 -0.52 7.47
C ASN A 48 -11.15 -0.16 8.22
N THR A 49 -10.06 -0.80 7.81
CA THR A 49 -8.74 -0.54 8.39
C THR A 49 -8.25 0.85 7.95
N ASP A 50 -7.43 1.54 8.74
CA ASP A 50 -6.72 2.80 8.38
C ASP A 50 -5.77 2.70 7.16
N ALA A 51 -5.88 1.65 6.34
CA ALA A 51 -5.08 1.53 5.14
C ALA A 51 -5.63 2.49 4.05
N PRO A 52 -4.75 3.20 3.31
CA PRO A 52 -5.15 4.15 2.27
C PRO A 52 -5.58 3.41 0.98
N LEU A 53 -6.63 2.61 1.09
CA LEU A 53 -7.20 1.78 0.04
C LEU A 53 -8.50 2.42 -0.47
N ILE A 54 -8.63 2.59 -1.77
CA ILE A 54 -9.80 3.17 -2.42
C ILE A 54 -10.51 2.07 -3.21
N LYS A 55 -11.70 1.70 -2.76
CA LYS A 55 -12.58 0.78 -3.51
C LYS A 55 -13.46 1.59 -4.45
N LEU A 56 -13.29 1.42 -5.76
CA LEU A 56 -14.18 2.01 -6.75
C LEU A 56 -15.52 1.24 -6.79
N ASN A 57 -16.64 1.94 -7.03
CA ASN A 57 -17.96 1.31 -7.13
C ASN A 57 -17.96 0.27 -8.27
N ASN A 58 -18.21 -1.01 -7.94
CA ASN A 58 -18.07 -2.16 -8.83
C ASN A 58 -16.70 -2.29 -9.53
N GLY A 59 -15.68 -1.60 -9.03
CA GLY A 59 -14.34 -1.58 -9.61
C GLY A 59 -13.27 -2.22 -8.71
N PRO A 60 -12.00 -2.23 -9.18
CA PRO A 60 -10.90 -2.76 -8.40
C PRO A 60 -10.62 -1.89 -7.15
N ILE A 61 -9.92 -2.49 -6.19
CA ILE A 61 -9.33 -1.75 -5.07
C ILE A 61 -8.03 -1.15 -5.59
N THR A 62 -7.94 0.16 -5.52
CA THR A 62 -6.77 0.93 -5.96
C THR A 62 -6.13 1.63 -4.76
N ALA A 63 -4.86 1.98 -4.89
CA ALA A 63 -4.18 2.79 -3.88
C ALA A 63 -3.05 3.60 -4.49
N ARG A 64 -2.74 4.73 -3.87
CA ARG A 64 -1.53 5.50 -4.18
C ARG A 64 -0.33 4.78 -3.60
N LYS A 65 0.71 4.55 -4.41
CA LYS A 65 1.93 3.87 -3.96
C LYS A 65 2.58 4.63 -2.81
N SER A 66 2.68 5.95 -2.90
CA SER A 66 3.21 6.83 -1.84
C SER A 66 2.43 6.69 -0.52
N ALA A 67 1.10 6.65 -0.59
CA ALA A 67 0.25 6.52 0.59
C ALA A 67 0.43 5.16 1.26
N ILE A 68 0.53 4.08 0.47
CA ILE A 68 0.81 2.74 1.00
C ILE A 68 2.19 2.71 1.67
N VAL A 69 3.22 3.30 1.05
CA VAL A 69 4.56 3.42 1.64
C VAL A 69 4.51 4.18 2.97
N ALA A 70 3.86 5.34 3.01
CA ALA A 70 3.71 6.13 4.22
C ALA A 70 3.01 5.33 5.34
N TRP A 71 1.92 4.64 5.00
CA TRP A 71 1.18 3.79 5.94
C TRP A 71 2.02 2.64 6.50
N ILE A 72 2.81 1.96 5.65
CA ILE A 72 3.74 0.89 6.11
C ILE A 72 4.75 1.49 7.09
N LEU A 73 5.37 2.62 6.76
CA LEU A 73 6.35 3.30 7.61
C LEU A 73 5.74 3.69 8.97
N GLU A 74 4.50 4.17 9.00
CA GLU A 74 3.79 4.46 10.24
C GLU A 74 3.51 3.20 11.08
N LYS A 75 3.11 2.09 10.45
CA LYS A 75 2.89 0.82 11.15
C LYS A 75 4.17 0.27 11.76
N GLU A 76 5.30 0.38 11.05
CA GLU A 76 6.61 -0.06 11.56
C GLU A 76 7.07 0.79 12.75
N LYS A 77 6.89 2.12 12.70
CA LYS A 77 7.18 3.00 13.85
C LYS A 77 6.39 2.63 15.11
N ARG A 78 5.15 2.19 14.95
CA ARG A 78 4.28 1.80 16.09
C ARG A 78 4.65 0.44 16.71
N LYS A 79 5.44 -0.40 16.04
CA LYS A 79 5.90 -1.70 16.58
C LYS A 79 7.18 -1.59 17.41
N THR A 80 7.94 -0.51 17.28
CA THR A 80 9.25 -0.31 17.95
C THR A 80 9.12 0.48 19.26
N LYS A 81 8.00 0.36 19.97
CA LYS A 81 7.77 1.01 21.27
C LYS A 81 7.34 -0.03 22.29
#